data_AF-A0A849RBN0-F1
#
_entry.id   AF-A0A849RBN0-F1
#
_cell.length_a   1.000
_cell.length_b   1.000
_cell.length_c   1.000
_cell.angle_alpha   90.00
_cell.angle_beta   90.00
_cell.angle_gamma   90.00
#
_symmetry.space_group_name_H-M   'P 1'
#
loop_
_entity.id
_entity.type
_entity.pdbx_description
1 polymer ?
#
loop_
_entity_poly.entity_id
_entity_poly.type
_entity_poly.pdbx_seq_one_letter_code
_entity_poly.pdbx_strand_id
1 'polypeptide(L)'
;MKKRHDVDELAKQLTTAVSTPLQKVAQPASAQESVAAPKEELKKPKKKKVEAIPVFLRLPASLYERFDNVAVKRTKETGRGVSVQQIIIEKLESVQ
;
A
#
# COMPACT_ATOMS: atom_id res chain seq x y z
N MET A 1 -26.49 37.84 5.84
CA MET A 1 -26.58 36.54 6.52
C MET A 1 -27.14 35.50 5.54
N LYS A 2 -26.30 34.83 4.74
CA LYS A 2 -26.74 33.82 3.73
C LYS A 2 -26.92 32.47 4.44
N LYS A 3 -28.12 31.89 4.30
CA LYS A 3 -28.64 30.80 5.13
C LYS A 3 -27.95 29.46 4.85
N ARG A 4 -27.84 28.66 5.91
CA ARG A 4 -27.23 27.31 6.02
C ARG A 4 -28.05 26.21 5.32
N HIS A 5 -28.56 26.47 4.12
CA HIS A 5 -29.44 25.53 3.42
C HIS A 5 -28.70 24.31 2.85
N ASP A 6 -27.41 24.45 2.53
CA ASP A 6 -26.59 23.37 1.96
C ASP A 6 -26.37 22.20 2.92
N VAL A 7 -26.24 22.48 4.22
CA VAL A 7 -25.84 21.45 5.20
C VAL A 7 -26.97 20.43 5.41
N ASP A 8 -28.22 20.89 5.42
CA ASP A 8 -29.39 20.02 5.59
C ASP A 8 -29.69 19.19 4.33
N GLU A 9 -29.37 19.69 3.13
CA GLU A 9 -29.48 18.90 1.90
C GLU A 9 -28.40 17.81 1.83
N LEU A 10 -27.17 18.13 2.23
CA LEU A 10 -26.06 17.17 2.24
C LEU A 10 -26.31 16.03 3.23
N ALA A 11 -26.87 16.35 4.40
CA ALA A 11 -27.25 15.35 5.40
C ALA A 11 -28.32 14.38 4.89
N LYS A 12 -29.30 14.89 4.14
CA LYS A 12 -30.34 14.06 3.49
C LYS A 12 -29.76 13.19 2.39
N GLN A 13 -28.83 13.72 1.57
CA GLN A 13 -28.17 12.95 0.53
C GLN A 13 -27.32 11.80 1.10
N LEU A 14 -26.60 12.04 2.20
CA LEU A 14 -25.78 11.01 2.86
C LEU A 14 -26.62 9.92 3.51
N THR A 15 -27.74 10.25 4.16
CA THR A 15 -28.66 9.22 4.70
C THR A 15 -29.30 8.39 3.60
N THR A 16 -29.61 9.00 2.45
CA THR A 16 -30.17 8.27 1.30
C THR A 16 -29.13 7.34 0.67
N ALA A 17 -27.87 7.78 0.55
CA ALA A 17 -26.78 7.00 -0.04
C ALA A 17 -26.33 5.81 0.84
N VAL A 18 -26.39 5.95 2.17
CA VAL A 18 -26.06 4.87 3.11
C VAL A 18 -27.11 3.75 3.12
N SER A 19 -28.35 4.06 2.78
CA SER A 19 -29.46 3.08 2.83
C SER A 19 -29.72 2.34 1.51
N THR A 20 -28.99 2.64 0.44
CA THR A 20 -28.99 1.84 -0.79
C THR A 20 -27.99 0.69 -0.67
N PRO A 21 -28.43 -0.57 -0.45
CA PRO A 21 -27.56 -1.71 -0.69
C PRO A 21 -27.18 -1.71 -2.17
N LEU A 22 -25.91 -2.03 -2.50
CA LEU A 22 -25.39 -2.19 -3.86
C LEU A 22 -26.20 -3.27 -4.62
N GLN A 23 -27.40 -2.90 -5.08
CA GLN A 23 -28.17 -3.66 -6.03
C GLN A 23 -27.44 -3.55 -7.37
N LYS A 24 -26.95 -4.70 -7.79
CA LYS A 24 -26.55 -5.03 -9.16
C LYS A 24 -27.68 -4.65 -10.11
N VAL A 25 -27.72 -3.40 -10.55
CA VAL A 25 -28.60 -2.97 -11.63
C VAL A 25 -27.95 -3.44 -12.93
N ALA A 26 -28.56 -4.45 -13.53
CA ALA A 26 -28.40 -4.74 -14.94
C ALA A 26 -28.71 -3.45 -15.72
N GLN A 27 -27.68 -2.86 -16.30
CA GLN A 27 -27.77 -1.66 -17.12
C GLN A 27 -28.40 -2.03 -18.47
N PRO A 28 -29.44 -1.30 -18.95
CA PRO A 28 -29.97 -1.49 -20.29
C PRO A 28 -28.99 -0.92 -21.31
N ALA A 29 -28.95 -1.56 -22.48
CA ALA A 29 -28.06 -1.25 -23.58
C ALA A 29 -28.12 0.23 -24.00
N SER A 30 -26.96 0.88 -24.03
CA SER A 30 -26.65 1.95 -24.96
C SER A 30 -25.16 1.94 -25.21
N ALA A 31 -24.81 1.81 -26.49
CA ALA A 31 -23.46 1.66 -27.00
C ALA A 31 -22.58 2.87 -26.66
N GLN A 32 -21.37 2.60 -26.16
CA GLN A 32 -20.16 3.38 -26.46
C GLN A 32 -18.93 2.62 -25.95
N GLU A 33 -18.03 2.32 -26.88
CA GLU A 33 -16.68 1.83 -26.64
C GLU A 33 -15.91 2.73 -25.68
N SER A 34 -15.29 2.15 -24.66
CA SER A 34 -13.90 2.47 -24.27
C SER A 34 -13.45 1.56 -23.14
N VAL A 35 -12.59 0.60 -23.53
CA VAL A 35 -11.51 0.01 -22.74
C VAL A 35 -11.89 -0.44 -21.31
N ALA A 36 -12.35 -1.69 -21.22
CA ALA A 36 -12.29 -2.45 -19.98
C ALA A 36 -10.82 -2.58 -19.55
N ALA A 37 -10.35 -1.67 -18.69
CA ALA A 37 -9.13 -1.87 -17.93
C ALA A 37 -9.38 -3.05 -16.98
N PRO A 38 -8.65 -4.17 -17.09
CA PRO A 38 -8.70 -5.22 -16.10
C PRO A 38 -8.22 -4.59 -14.78
N LYS A 39 -9.06 -4.63 -13.75
CA LYS A 39 -8.60 -4.40 -12.38
C LYS A 39 -7.57 -5.48 -12.11
N GLU A 40 -6.30 -5.10 -12.25
CA GLU A 40 -5.16 -5.93 -11.91
C GLU A 40 -5.26 -6.21 -10.42
N GLU A 41 -5.80 -7.37 -10.07
CA GLU A 41 -5.69 -7.90 -8.71
C GLU A 41 -4.21 -7.91 -8.39
N LEU A 42 -3.79 -7.02 -7.49
CA LEU A 42 -2.47 -7.05 -6.89
C LEU A 42 -2.32 -8.43 -6.22
N LYS A 43 -1.80 -9.39 -6.99
CA LYS A 43 -1.42 -10.71 -6.51
C LYS A 43 -0.39 -10.47 -5.43
N LYS A 44 -0.82 -10.52 -4.17
CA LYS A 44 0.10 -10.50 -3.03
C LYS A 44 1.15 -11.57 -3.31
N PRO A 45 2.44 -11.21 -3.41
CA PRO A 45 3.45 -12.17 -3.79
C PRO A 45 3.43 -13.30 -2.76
N LYS A 46 3.23 -14.53 -3.23
CA LYS A 46 3.37 -15.72 -2.40
C LYS A 46 4.81 -15.71 -1.89
N LYS A 47 5.01 -15.44 -0.60
CA LYS A 47 6.33 -15.51 0.03
C LYS A 47 6.84 -16.94 -0.19
N LYS A 48 7.92 -17.09 -0.96
CA LYS A 48 8.62 -18.37 -1.08
C LYS A 48 9.00 -18.79 0.34
N LYS A 49 8.63 -20.01 0.74
CA LYS A 49 9.09 -20.58 2.01
C LYS A 49 10.57 -20.91 1.83
N VAL A 50 11.42 -19.97 2.22
CA VAL A 50 12.85 -20.22 2.37
C VAL A 50 13.02 -20.88 3.73
N GLU A 51 13.69 -22.02 3.78
CA GLU A 51 14.15 -22.60 5.04
C GLU A 51 15.23 -21.68 5.61
N ALA A 52 14.82 -20.79 6.52
CA ALA A 52 15.68 -19.82 7.16
C ALA A 52 15.64 -20.01 8.68
N ILE A 53 16.81 -20.02 9.30
CA ILE A 53 16.94 -20.05 10.76
C ILE A 53 16.93 -18.60 11.24
N PRO A 54 15.99 -18.19 12.12
CA PRO A 54 15.99 -16.83 12.66
C PRO A 54 17.19 -16.64 13.58
N VAL A 55 17.98 -15.60 13.34
CA VAL A 55 19.14 -15.23 14.16
C VAL A 55 18.92 -13.84 14.74
N PHE A 56 19.18 -13.69 16.05
CA PHE A 56 19.13 -12.40 16.73
C PHE A 56 20.54 -11.88 16.95
N LEU A 57 20.85 -10.72 16.37
CA LEU A 57 22.16 -10.08 16.47
C LEU A 57 22.06 -8.86 17.38
N ARG A 58 23.02 -8.69 18.29
CA ARG A 58 23.22 -7.45 19.04
C ARG A 58 24.27 -6.61 18.32
N LEU A 59 23.81 -5.68 17.50
CA LEU A 59 24.68 -4.76 16.79
C LEU A 59 25.07 -3.58 17.70
N PRO A 60 26.33 -3.11 17.66
CA PRO A 60 26.69 -1.82 18.25
C PRO A 60 25.82 -0.71 17.66
N ALA A 61 25.41 0.26 18.49
CA ALA A 61 24.50 1.33 18.08
C ALA A 61 25.02 2.10 16.85
N SER A 62 26.30 2.45 16.84
CA SER A 62 26.96 3.15 15.73
C SER A 62 26.94 2.38 14.41
N LEU A 63 26.95 1.04 14.48
CA LEU A 63 26.90 0.19 13.30
C LEU A 63 25.45 0.06 12.79
N TYR A 64 24.47 -0.03 13.69
CA TYR A 64 23.05 0.01 13.34
C TYR A 64 22.70 1.33 12.64
N GLU A 65 23.13 2.48 13.18
CA GLU A 65 22.90 3.80 12.57
C GLU A 65 23.43 3.90 11.13
N ARG A 66 24.59 3.27 10.85
CA ARG A 66 25.13 3.24 9.48
C ARG A 66 24.19 2.51 8.54
N PHE A 67 23.67 1.35 8.94
CA PHE A 67 22.73 0.59 8.11
C PHE A 67 21.37 1.28 7.98
N ASP A 68 20.91 1.96 9.04
CA ASP A 68 19.68 2.74 9.00
C ASP A 68 19.79 3.89 7.98
N ASN A 69 20.88 4.64 8.01
CA ASN A 69 21.15 5.69 7.03
C ASN A 69 21.17 5.17 5.59
N VAL A 70 21.75 3.98 5.36
CA VAL A 70 21.75 3.34 4.04
C VAL A 70 20.34 2.93 3.62
N ALA A 71 19.55 2.34 4.52
CA ALA A 71 18.18 1.96 4.26
C ALA A 71 17.31 3.18 3.89
N VAL A 72 17.47 4.30 4.62
CA VAL A 72 16.78 5.56 4.33
C VAL A 72 17.18 6.11 2.96
N LYS A 73 18.48 6.14 2.63
CA LYS A 73 18.96 6.59 1.31
C LYS A 73 18.36 5.75 0.19
N ARG A 74 18.42 4.43 0.30
CA ARG A 74 17.90 3.51 -0.72
C ARG A 74 16.38 3.59 -0.84
N THR A 75 15.68 3.83 0.27
CA THR A 75 14.23 4.08 0.26
C THR A 75 13.90 5.33 -0.56
N LYS A 76 14.69 6.40 -0.42
CA LYS A 76 14.52 7.63 -1.20
C LYS A 76 14.81 7.41 -2.69
N GLU A 77 15.85 6.63 -3.01
CA GLU A 77 16.25 6.35 -4.39
C GLU A 77 15.26 5.45 -5.13
N THR A 78 14.77 4.40 -4.47
CA THR A 78 13.89 3.39 -5.09
C THR A 78 12.41 3.73 -4.98
N GLY A 79 12.04 4.70 -4.15
CA GLY A 79 10.64 5.01 -3.82
C GLY A 79 9.92 3.87 -3.07
N ARG A 80 10.66 2.84 -2.61
CA ARG A 80 10.12 1.68 -1.90
C ARG A 80 10.78 1.57 -0.54
N GLY A 81 9.99 1.33 0.51
CA GLY A 81 10.51 1.11 1.86
C GLY A 81 11.51 -0.06 1.90
N VAL A 82 12.77 0.25 2.19
CA VAL A 82 13.83 -0.73 2.43
C VAL A 82 14.08 -0.81 3.93
N SER A 83 14.10 -2.03 4.48
CA SER A 83 14.36 -2.23 5.91
C SER A 83 15.85 -2.34 6.20
N VAL A 84 16.24 -1.99 7.42
CA VAL A 84 17.62 -2.17 7.92
C VAL A 84 18.05 -3.65 7.85
N GLN A 85 17.12 -4.57 8.15
CA GLN A 85 17.35 -6.02 8.04
C GLN A 85 17.73 -6.43 6.61
N GLN A 86 17.04 -5.87 5.59
CA GLN A 86 17.35 -6.17 4.19
C GLN A 86 18.78 -5.74 3.85
N ILE A 87 19.19 -4.54 4.28
CA ILE A 87 20.57 -4.04 4.06
C ILE A 87 21.60 -4.93 4.76
N ILE A 88 21.33 -5.35 5.99
CA ILE A 88 22.24 -6.24 6.74
C ILE A 88 22.40 -7.57 6.01
N ILE A 89 21.30 -8.19 5.58
CA ILE A 89 21.33 -9.47 4.86
C ILE A 89 22.12 -9.32 3.56
N GLU A 90 21.83 -8.31 2.74
CA GLU A 90 22.59 -8.04 1.52
C GLU A 90 24.08 -7.86 1.79
N LYS A 91 24.45 -7.20 2.90
CA LYS A 91 25.85 -7.01 3.25
C LYS A 91 26.52 -8.31 3.68
N LEU A 92 25.82 -9.16 4.44
CA LEU A 92 26.34 -10.47 4.84
C LEU A 92 26.51 -11.42 3.65
N GLU A 93 25.59 -11.37 2.68
CA GLU A 93 25.69 -12.14 1.44
C GLU A 93 26.89 -11.69 0.59
N SER A 94 27.23 -10.39 0.60
CA SER A 94 28.36 -9.85 -0.18
C SER A 94 29.76 -10.21 0.35
N VAL A 95 29.86 -10.81 1.54
CA VAL A 95 31.14 -11.15 2.19
C VAL A 95 31.58 -12.59 1.87
N GLN A 96 30.71 -13.39 1.23
CA GLN A 96 31.04 -14.73 0.73
C GLN A 96 31.67 -14.67 -0.66
#